data_AF-A0A531J4X4-F1
#
_entry.id   AF-A0A531J4X4-F1
#
_cell.length_a   1.000
_cell.length_b   1.000
_cell.length_c   1.000
_cell.angle_alpha   90.00
_cell.angle_beta   90.00
_cell.angle_gamma   90.00
#
_symmetry.space_group_name_H-M   'P 1'
#
loop_
_entity.id
_entity.type
_entity.pdbx_description
1 polymer ?
#
loop_
_entity_poly.entity_id
_entity_poly.type
_entity_poly.pdbx_seq_one_letter_code
_entity_poly.pdbx_strand_id
1 'polypeptide(L)' 'MTPAKEVGAKGAAVRLEDVSFSYGEAPFRFDVGFAASKITAIMGPSGSGKSTLLN' A
#
# COMPACT_ATOMS: atom_id res chain seq x y z
N MET A 1 22.65 2.10 -2.04
CA MET A 1 22.20 2.01 -0.64
C MET A 1 21.66 0.59 -0.43
N THR A 2 22.44 -0.25 0.23
CA THR A 2 22.08 -1.64 0.53
C THR A 2 21.04 -1.66 1.65
N PRO A 3 19.92 -2.41 1.56
CA PRO A 3 19.01 -2.48 2.68
C PRO A 3 19.68 -3.28 3.80
N ALA A 4 19.70 -2.68 5.00
CA ALA A 4 20.13 -3.35 6.22
C ALA A 4 19.25 -4.58 6.44
N LYS A 5 19.88 -5.72 6.67
CA LYS A 5 19.23 -6.99 6.99
C LYS A 5 18.46 -6.83 8.30
N GLU A 6 17.15 -6.66 8.22
CA GLU A 6 16.28 -6.51 9.39
C GLU A 6 16.20 -7.83 10.15
N VAL A 7 16.58 -7.77 11.42
CA VAL A 7 16.47 -8.88 12.38
C VAL A 7 15.00 -9.07 12.74
N GLY A 8 14.35 -10.03 12.10
CA GLY A 8 13.25 -10.83 12.66
C GLY A 8 12.01 -10.09 13.17
N ALA A 9 11.42 -9.17 12.41
CA ALA A 9 10.02 -8.82 12.63
C ALA A 9 9.13 -10.01 12.20
N LYS A 10 8.23 -10.51 13.07
CA LYS A 10 7.25 -11.55 12.70
C LYS A 10 6.13 -10.98 11.82
N GLY A 11 6.48 -10.46 10.64
CA GLY A 11 5.54 -9.86 9.70
C GLY A 11 6.16 -9.66 8.32
N ALA A 12 5.31 -9.57 7.30
CA ALA A 12 5.73 -9.24 5.94
C ALA A 12 5.52 -7.74 5.68
N ALA A 13 6.50 -7.11 5.05
CA ALA A 13 6.30 -5.79 4.44
C ALA A 13 5.48 -5.96 3.14
N VAL A 14 4.65 -4.98 2.80
CA VAL A 14 3.81 -5.00 1.60
C VAL A 14 4.16 -3.81 0.71
N ARG A 15 4.27 -4.02 -0.60
CA ARG A 15 4.55 -2.99 -1.59
C ARG A 15 3.60 -3.13 -2.77
N LEU A 16 2.95 -2.03 -3.15
CA LEU A 16 2.23 -1.92 -4.42
C LEU A 16 3.10 -1.07 -5.34
N GLU A 17 3.65 -1.69 -6.38
CA GLU A 17 4.50 -1.04 -7.37
C GLU A 17 3.66 -0.66 -8.59
N ASP A 18 3.35 0.63 -8.70
CA ASP A 18 2.59 1.19 -9.82
C ASP A 18 1.29 0.41 -10.17
N VAL A 19 0.55 0.02 -9.13
CA VAL A 19 -0.67 -0.77 -9.30
C VAL A 19 -1.78 0.16 -9.80
N SER A 20 -2.34 -0.17 -10.97
CA SER A 20 -3.46 0.57 -11.57
C SER A 20 -4.71 -0.29 -11.61
N PHE A 21 -5.84 0.27 -11.19
CA PHE A 21 -7.13 -0.43 -11.17
C PHE A 21 -8.30 0.51 -11.52
N SER A 22 -9.31 0.00 -12.22
CA SER A 22 -10.52 0.76 -12.58
C SER A 22 -11.76 -0.15 -12.57
N TYR A 23 -12.89 0.41 -12.12
CA TYR A 23 -14.23 -0.16 -12.26
C TYR A 23 -15.00 0.43 -13.48
N GLY A 24 -14.29 0.77 -14.56
CA GLY A 24 -14.88 1.43 -15.75
C GLY A 24 -14.90 2.96 -15.67
N GLU A 25 -14.29 3.54 -14.63
CA GLU A 25 -14.06 4.98 -14.48
C GLU A 25 -12.57 5.32 -14.63
N ALA A 26 -12.18 6.55 -14.27
CA ALA A 26 -10.77 6.96 -14.21
C ALA A 26 -9.98 5.98 -13.30
N PRO A 27 -8.77 5.56 -13.72
CA PRO A 27 -7.99 4.58 -12.99
C PRO A 27 -7.45 5.15 -11.67
N PHE A 28 -7.55 4.35 -10.61
CA PHE A 28 -6.80 4.56 -9.38
C PHE A 28 -5.39 4.01 -9.56
N ARG A 29 -4.39 4.81 -9.16
CA ARG A 29 -2.98 4.44 -9.21
C ARG A 29 -2.43 4.40 -7.79
N PHE A 30 -1.82 3.29 -7.42
CA PHE A 30 -1.25 3.06 -6.10
C PHE A 30 0.25 2.79 -6.20
N ASP A 31 1.01 3.67 -5.57
CA ASP A 31 2.43 3.53 -5.38
C ASP A 31 2.74 3.74 -3.89
N VAL A 32 2.57 2.67 -3.10
CA VAL A 32 2.61 2.73 -1.64
C VAL A 32 3.33 1.52 -1.03
N GLY A 33 3.96 1.72 0.12
CA GLY A 33 4.61 0.69 0.92
C GLY A 33 4.13 0.67 2.36
N PHE A 34 4.03 -0.52 2.94
CA PHE A 34 3.66 -0.78 4.32
C PHE A 34 4.78 -1.57 5.00
N ALA A 35 5.29 -1.05 6.11
CA ALA A 35 6.36 -1.69 6.86
C ALA A 35 5.85 -2.97 7.56
N ALA A 36 6.73 -3.97 7.66
CA ALA A 36 6.44 -5.18 8.42
C ALA A 36 6.11 -4.83 9.88
N SER A 37 5.14 -5.53 10.46
CA SER A 37 4.79 -5.42 11.88
C SER A 37 4.43 -3.99 12.34
N LYS A 38 3.87 -3.16 11.44
CA LYS A 38 3.44 -1.78 11.75
C LYS A 38 1.95 -1.57 11.48
N ILE A 39 1.26 -0.93 12.43
CA ILE A 39 -0.10 -0.43 12.20
C ILE A 39 -0.04 0.81 11.32
N THR A 40 -0.73 0.79 10.18
CA THR A 40 -0.81 1.92 9.24
C THR A 40 -2.25 2.36 9.06
N ALA A 41 -2.52 3.65 9.26
CA ALA A 41 -3.83 4.24 8.98
C ALA A 41 -3.91 4.72 7.53
N ILE A 42 -5.00 4.40 6.84
CA ILE A 42 -5.29 4.88 5.49
C ILE A 42 -6.39 5.94 5.60
N MET A 43 -6.07 7.19 5.25
CA MET A 43 -6.98 8.33 5.38
C MET A 43 -7.04 9.14 4.09
N GLY A 44 -8.14 9.86 3.90
CA GLY A 44 -8.36 10.73 2.74
C GLY A 44 -9.83 11.00 2.44
N PRO A 45 -10.15 11.97 1.56
CA PRO A 45 -11.52 12.35 1.20
C PRO A 45 -12.38 11.18 0.69
N SER A 46 -13.71 11.32 0.70
CA SER A 46 -14.58 10.33 0.07
C SER A 46 -14.23 10.18 -1.42
N GLY A 47 -14.26 8.95 -1.94
CA GLY A 47 -13.90 8.66 -3.33
C GLY A 47 -12.40 8.58 -3.64
N SER A 48 -11.50 8.81 -2.66
CA SER A 48 -10.05 8.79 -2.91
C SER A 48 -9.42 7.40 -3.16
N GLY A 49 -10.21 6.35 -3.33
CA GLY A 49 -9.72 4.99 -3.60
C GLY A 49 -9.29 4.16 -2.39
N LYS A 50 -9.61 4.55 -1.15
CA LYS A 50 -9.22 3.80 0.07
C LYS A 50 -9.77 2.37 0.11
N SER A 51 -11.06 2.20 -0.16
CA SER A 51 -11.68 0.86 -0.21
C SER A 51 -11.17 0.04 -1.39
N THR A 52 -10.81 0.71 -2.50
CA THR A 52 -10.21 0.09 -3.68
C THR A 52 -8.78 -0.39 -3.40
N LEU A 53 -8.01 0.32 -2.57
CA LEU A 53 -6.67 -0.10 -2.13
C LEU A 53 -6.70 -1.36 -1.24
N LEU A 54 -7.84 -1.65 -0.59
CA LEU A 54 -7.99 -2.74 0.38
C LEU A 54 -8.75 -3.97 -0.14
N ASN A 55 -9.27 -3.92 -1.38
CA ASN A 55 -9.85 -5.07 -2.07
C ASN A 55 -8.87 -5.63 -3.09
#